data_AF-A8QBW4-F1
#
_entry.id   AF-A8QBW4-F1
#
_cell.length_a   1.000
_cell.length_b   1.000
_cell.length_c   1.000
_cell.angle_alpha   90.00
_cell.angle_beta   90.00
_cell.angle_gamma   90.00
#
_symmetry.space_group_name_H-M   'P 1'
#
loop_
_entity.id
_entity.type
_entity.pdbx_description
1 polymer ?
#
loop_
_entity_poly.entity_id
_entity_poly.type
_entity_poly.pdbx_seq_one_letter_code
_entity_poly.pdbx_strand_id
1 'polypeptide(L)'
;MADTSVYESTRMTHEEIEQYENALVDTLNNPPKASSHRLQMQWQLAASQLLDEIVNRYQTLSELYNDANEERSNEWENLASQMGSDDENGAMSEFYKRLGNLQDYYRKYPERAIALETSATPSILGTHDTSLFDFSLMERDFSGEEMGGRFLDLYVQYEMYLNLKDVSPMSYLEYITRLDCMVGDSSTVPVATKRSEAYRTYLTNLSQYLSSFLHKTRPLEDVDAIEEACLAKFDSDWESGSVIGWESKETTLYGPHTTKTEQGEGIWCDACQRSYAKQTVYDAHLTSARHMKAMHRIEKGEPTLQSQQTREKNAAELGQKKRSLRAKLIARDEVLIQALAKELSSVRDETRSNVERKASLTEREREEEAEALDAEMDEAVETGGLGYEDVPEDGEGGAPGEKMYNPLKLPVGWDGKPIPFWMYKLHGLRVEYKCEICSDFVYKGRKVFEKHFQESRHAFGMRALGLPNTPQFRDVTRIQDAYALADKLRRQKRLQNVEEDDTVEVEDDQGNVSYIQTAHARHIPEKHTICSGAKACFDGMGMTGLIVDRSFTRSGCVSMTYNIFQFSP
;
A
#
# COMPACT_ATOMS: atom_id res chain seq x y z
N MET A 1 -36.09 -1.70 -0.80
CA MET A 1 -35.37 -0.86 -1.77
C MET A 1 -36.38 -0.36 -2.80
N ALA A 2 -35.97 0.15 -3.97
CA ALA A 2 -36.87 0.09 -5.13
C ALA A 2 -36.98 -1.38 -5.57
N ASP A 3 -38.08 -1.76 -6.21
CA ASP A 3 -38.23 -3.10 -6.79
C ASP A 3 -37.42 -3.18 -8.08
N THR A 4 -36.11 -3.44 -7.93
CA THR A 4 -35.15 -3.55 -9.02
C THR A 4 -35.39 -4.84 -9.80
N SER A 5 -35.84 -4.70 -11.04
CA SER A 5 -35.96 -5.77 -12.04
C SER A 5 -34.74 -6.70 -12.03
N VAL A 6 -34.94 -8.00 -12.20
CA VAL A 6 -33.85 -8.98 -12.35
C VAL A 6 -32.99 -8.63 -13.57
N TYR A 7 -33.60 -8.08 -14.62
CA TYR A 7 -32.91 -7.58 -15.80
C TYR A 7 -32.06 -6.33 -15.50
N GLU A 8 -32.55 -5.40 -14.67
CA GLU A 8 -31.76 -4.24 -14.27
C GLU A 8 -30.63 -4.63 -13.31
N SER A 9 -30.87 -5.54 -12.37
CA SER A 9 -29.81 -6.13 -11.53
C SER A 9 -28.75 -6.83 -12.38
N THR A 10 -29.16 -7.60 -13.40
CA THR A 10 -28.22 -8.23 -14.35
C THR A 10 -27.44 -7.18 -15.15
N ARG A 11 -28.08 -6.09 -15.58
CA ARG A 11 -27.43 -4.96 -16.27
C ARG A 11 -26.41 -4.25 -15.39
N MET A 12 -26.79 -3.93 -14.15
CA MET A 12 -25.90 -3.33 -13.15
C MET A 12 -24.71 -4.25 -12.84
N THR A 13 -24.87 -5.57 -12.71
CA THR A 13 -23.73 -6.46 -12.49
C THR A 13 -22.76 -6.53 -13.67
N HIS A 14 -23.23 -6.45 -14.93
CA HIS A 14 -22.33 -6.31 -16.09
C HIS A 14 -21.60 -4.96 -16.09
N GLU A 15 -22.31 -3.88 -15.76
CA GLU A 15 -21.76 -2.51 -15.67
C GLU A 15 -20.74 -2.37 -14.53
N GLU A 16 -20.97 -3.00 -13.38
CA GLU A 16 -20.01 -3.09 -12.28
C GLU A 16 -18.75 -3.86 -12.71
N ILE A 17 -18.88 -5.00 -13.41
CA ILE A 17 -17.74 -5.76 -13.94
C ILE A 17 -16.91 -4.89 -14.91
N GLU A 18 -17.55 -4.21 -15.87
CA GLU A 18 -16.86 -3.32 -16.81
C GLU A 18 -16.18 -2.15 -16.06
N GLN A 19 -16.77 -1.64 -14.98
CA GLN A 19 -16.12 -0.62 -14.11
C GLN A 19 -14.89 -1.17 -13.39
N TYR A 20 -14.97 -2.36 -12.77
CA TYR A 20 -13.84 -2.98 -12.09
C TYR A 20 -12.72 -3.37 -13.08
N GLU A 21 -13.05 -3.87 -14.27
CA GLU A 21 -12.07 -4.17 -15.33
C GLU A 21 -11.33 -2.91 -15.81
N ASN A 22 -12.04 -1.79 -16.03
CA ASN A 22 -11.41 -0.52 -16.37
C ASN A 22 -10.53 0.01 -15.22
N ALA A 23 -10.99 -0.08 -13.96
CA ALA A 23 -10.18 0.31 -12.79
C ALA A 23 -8.92 -0.57 -12.60
N LEU A 24 -9.01 -1.86 -12.93
CA LEU A 24 -7.88 -2.78 -12.93
C LEU A 24 -6.89 -2.42 -14.05
N VAL A 25 -7.37 -2.09 -15.25
CA VAL A 25 -6.51 -1.61 -16.34
C VAL A 25 -5.82 -0.29 -15.98
N ASP A 26 -6.53 0.66 -15.36
CA ASP A 26 -5.95 1.93 -14.91
C ASP A 26 -4.91 1.75 -13.80
N THR A 27 -5.13 0.87 -12.83
CA THR A 27 -4.13 0.57 -11.79
C THR A 27 -2.92 -0.15 -12.37
N LEU A 28 -3.10 -1.15 -13.23
CA LEU A 28 -1.99 -1.90 -13.85
C LEU A 28 -1.15 -1.04 -14.81
N ASN A 29 -1.75 -0.07 -15.50
CA ASN A 29 -1.04 0.89 -16.35
C ASN A 29 -0.22 1.91 -15.55
N ASN A 30 -0.55 2.14 -14.27
CA ASN A 30 0.09 3.14 -13.42
C ASN A 30 0.74 2.51 -12.18
N PRO A 31 1.80 1.69 -12.33
CA PRO A 31 2.56 1.18 -11.19
C PRO A 31 3.26 2.32 -10.43
N PRO A 32 3.47 2.18 -9.11
CA PRO A 32 4.14 3.20 -8.30
C PRO A 32 5.57 3.47 -8.78
N LYS A 33 5.97 4.74 -8.80
CA LYS A 33 7.28 5.18 -9.31
C LYS A 33 8.38 5.18 -8.24
N ALA A 34 8.01 5.20 -6.96
CA ALA A 34 8.95 5.18 -5.85
C ALA A 34 9.47 3.76 -5.55
N SER A 35 10.73 3.64 -5.15
CA SER A 35 11.40 2.36 -4.86
C SER A 35 10.99 1.69 -3.53
N SER A 36 9.84 2.06 -2.96
CA SER A 36 9.36 1.53 -1.68
C SER A 36 8.65 0.19 -1.88
N HIS A 37 9.21 -0.88 -1.30
CA HIS A 37 8.62 -2.22 -1.31
C HIS A 37 7.19 -2.21 -0.74
N ARG A 38 6.95 -1.41 0.30
CA ARG A 38 5.63 -1.25 0.95
C ARG A 38 4.59 -0.79 -0.07
N LEU A 39 4.89 0.27 -0.80
CA LEU A 39 4.02 0.85 -1.82
C LEU A 39 3.81 -0.10 -3.02
N GLN A 40 4.85 -0.80 -3.47
CA GLN A 40 4.76 -1.82 -4.53
C GLN A 40 3.82 -2.97 -4.13
N MET A 41 3.92 -3.44 -2.88
CA MET A 41 3.03 -4.47 -2.31
C MET A 41 1.58 -3.96 -2.19
N GLN A 42 1.39 -2.69 -1.80
CA GLN A 42 0.06 -2.06 -1.70
C GLN A 42 -0.65 -2.01 -3.06
N TRP A 43 0.08 -1.65 -4.12
CA TRP A 43 -0.42 -1.65 -5.50
C TRP A 43 -0.81 -3.07 -5.97
N GLN A 44 -0.01 -4.10 -5.65
CA GLN A 44 -0.35 -5.49 -5.97
C GLN A 44 -1.61 -5.98 -5.22
N LEU A 45 -1.78 -5.64 -3.94
CA LEU A 45 -2.97 -5.99 -3.16
C LEU A 45 -4.23 -5.26 -3.66
N ALA A 46 -4.11 -4.00 -4.08
CA ALA A 46 -5.23 -3.27 -4.68
C ALA A 46 -5.67 -3.91 -6.01
N ALA A 47 -4.71 -4.29 -6.87
CA ALA A 47 -5.00 -4.98 -8.12
C ALA A 47 -5.62 -6.38 -7.90
N SER A 48 -5.20 -7.13 -6.88
CA SER A 48 -5.81 -8.44 -6.58
C SER A 48 -7.22 -8.31 -6.02
N GLN A 49 -7.52 -7.28 -5.22
CA GLN A 49 -8.87 -7.06 -4.70
C GLN A 49 -9.87 -6.65 -5.79
N LEU A 50 -9.42 -5.93 -6.82
CA LEU A 50 -10.22 -5.68 -8.02
C LEU A 50 -10.52 -7.00 -8.77
N LEU A 51 -9.53 -7.90 -8.87
CA LEU A 51 -9.75 -9.24 -9.44
C LEU A 51 -10.73 -10.08 -8.60
N ASP A 52 -10.62 -10.07 -7.27
CA ASP A 52 -11.54 -10.77 -6.37
C ASP A 52 -12.98 -10.26 -6.52
N GLU A 53 -13.19 -8.94 -6.58
CA GLU A 53 -14.52 -8.35 -6.84
C GLU A 53 -15.04 -8.70 -8.24
N ILE A 54 -14.21 -8.66 -9.28
CA ILE A 54 -14.58 -9.10 -10.65
C ILE A 54 -15.07 -10.56 -10.62
N VAL A 55 -14.34 -11.45 -9.96
CA VAL A 55 -14.71 -12.87 -9.82
C VAL A 55 -16.01 -13.04 -9.01
N ASN A 56 -16.18 -12.29 -7.92
CA ASN A 56 -17.39 -12.27 -7.08
C ASN A 56 -18.62 -11.80 -7.88
N ARG A 57 -18.48 -10.74 -8.71
CA ARG A 57 -19.56 -10.27 -9.59
C ARG A 57 -19.85 -11.25 -10.72
N TYR A 58 -18.85 -11.91 -11.31
CA TYR A 58 -19.08 -12.99 -12.27
C TYR A 58 -19.80 -14.20 -11.65
N GLN A 59 -19.53 -14.54 -10.39
CA GLN A 59 -20.28 -15.58 -9.66
C GLN A 59 -21.74 -15.17 -9.44
N THR A 60 -21.97 -13.97 -8.90
CA THR A 60 -23.31 -13.37 -8.71
C THR A 60 -24.11 -13.34 -10.02
N LEU A 61 -23.45 -12.93 -11.11
CA LEU A 61 -24.01 -12.89 -12.46
C LEU A 61 -24.33 -14.29 -12.98
N SER A 62 -23.50 -15.30 -12.72
CA SER A 62 -23.79 -16.70 -13.05
C SER A 62 -25.04 -17.20 -12.33
N GLU A 63 -25.18 -16.92 -11.03
CA GLU A 63 -26.38 -17.25 -10.24
C GLU A 63 -27.64 -16.57 -10.82
N LEU A 64 -27.56 -15.28 -11.16
CA LEU A 64 -28.63 -14.57 -11.86
C LEU A 64 -28.98 -15.21 -13.21
N TYR A 65 -28.01 -15.64 -14.02
CA TYR A 65 -28.29 -16.31 -15.30
C TYR A 65 -28.87 -17.73 -15.14
N ASN A 66 -28.51 -18.45 -14.07
CA ASN A 66 -29.05 -19.77 -13.76
C ASN A 66 -30.53 -19.73 -13.29
N ASP A 67 -31.05 -18.57 -12.87
CA ASP A 67 -32.45 -18.32 -12.50
C ASP A 67 -33.02 -19.34 -11.47
N ALA A 68 -32.22 -19.70 -10.46
CA ALA A 68 -32.54 -20.77 -9.51
C ALA A 68 -33.81 -20.55 -8.66
N ASN A 69 -34.25 -19.30 -8.55
CA ASN A 69 -35.50 -18.90 -7.88
C ASN A 69 -36.67 -18.70 -8.86
N GLU A 70 -36.47 -18.95 -10.16
CA GLU A 70 -37.39 -18.67 -11.28
C GLU A 70 -37.81 -17.18 -11.41
N GLU A 71 -37.13 -16.26 -10.72
CA GLU A 71 -37.49 -14.83 -10.63
C GLU A 71 -37.50 -14.12 -11.99
N ARG A 72 -36.57 -14.42 -12.89
CA ARG A 72 -36.59 -13.85 -14.26
C ARG A 72 -37.80 -14.36 -15.03
N SER A 73 -38.13 -15.66 -14.92
CA SER A 73 -39.30 -16.22 -15.59
C SER A 73 -40.62 -15.65 -15.07
N ASN A 74 -40.74 -15.46 -13.74
CA ASN A 74 -41.87 -14.81 -13.09
C ASN A 74 -41.99 -13.32 -13.49
N GLU A 75 -40.88 -12.59 -13.57
CA GLU A 75 -40.88 -11.21 -14.04
C GLU A 75 -41.33 -11.10 -15.51
N TRP A 76 -40.87 -12.03 -16.36
CA TRP A 76 -41.29 -12.11 -17.75
C TRP A 76 -42.79 -12.46 -17.88
N GLU A 77 -43.31 -13.40 -17.08
CA GLU A 77 -44.74 -13.72 -17.10
C GLU A 77 -45.59 -12.53 -16.64
N ASN A 78 -45.19 -11.81 -15.58
CA ASN A 78 -45.87 -10.58 -15.15
C ASN A 78 -45.94 -9.54 -16.30
N LEU A 79 -44.79 -9.23 -16.93
CA LEU A 79 -44.72 -8.32 -18.07
C LEU A 79 -45.51 -8.80 -19.30
N ALA A 80 -45.73 -10.11 -19.45
CA ALA A 80 -46.52 -10.72 -20.52
C ALA A 80 -48.00 -10.97 -20.16
N SER A 81 -48.41 -10.72 -18.90
CA SER A 81 -49.67 -11.23 -18.34
C SER A 81 -50.94 -10.55 -18.90
N GLN A 82 -51.52 -11.15 -19.94
CA GLN A 82 -52.76 -10.67 -20.56
C GLN A 82 -54.01 -11.21 -19.86
N MET A 83 -54.32 -10.71 -18.66
CA MET A 83 -55.68 -10.74 -18.10
C MET A 83 -56.10 -9.32 -17.71
N GLY A 84 -56.93 -8.70 -18.55
CA GLY A 84 -57.17 -7.26 -18.50
C GLY A 84 -58.60 -6.84 -18.16
N SER A 85 -58.74 -5.56 -17.89
CA SER A 85 -59.93 -4.75 -18.21
C SER A 85 -59.56 -3.27 -18.24
N ASP A 86 -59.99 -2.58 -19.30
CA ASP A 86 -60.32 -1.14 -19.33
C ASP A 86 -59.24 -0.14 -18.89
N ASP A 87 -58.09 -0.12 -19.59
CA ASP A 87 -57.09 0.96 -19.49
C ASP A 87 -56.40 1.21 -20.85
N GLU A 88 -56.18 2.47 -21.24
CA GLU A 88 -55.78 2.85 -22.63
C GLU A 88 -54.40 2.28 -23.07
N ASN A 89 -53.58 1.85 -22.11
CA ASN A 89 -52.21 1.36 -22.34
C ASN A 89 -52.11 -0.17 -22.57
N GLY A 90 -53.23 -0.91 -22.47
CA GLY A 90 -53.31 -2.33 -22.81
C GLY A 90 -52.23 -3.21 -22.18
N ALA A 91 -51.66 -4.13 -22.98
CA ALA A 91 -50.68 -5.14 -22.56
C ALA A 91 -49.31 -4.58 -22.10
N MET A 92 -49.08 -3.26 -22.16
CA MET A 92 -47.82 -2.61 -21.77
C MET A 92 -47.98 -1.71 -20.53
N SER A 93 -49.15 -1.75 -19.86
CA SER A 93 -49.50 -0.90 -18.71
C SER A 93 -48.50 -1.03 -17.54
N GLU A 94 -48.02 -2.24 -17.23
CA GLU A 94 -47.04 -2.43 -16.15
C GLU A 94 -45.66 -1.85 -16.50
N PHE A 95 -45.18 -2.08 -17.72
CA PHE A 95 -43.93 -1.48 -18.21
C PHE A 95 -43.97 0.05 -18.13
N TYR A 96 -45.08 0.69 -18.54
CA TYR A 96 -45.20 2.14 -18.45
C TYR A 96 -45.25 2.65 -16.99
N LYS A 97 -45.83 1.89 -16.05
CA LYS A 97 -45.77 2.21 -14.61
C LYS A 97 -44.32 2.13 -14.08
N ARG A 98 -43.58 1.08 -14.44
CA ARG A 98 -42.15 0.92 -14.09
C ARG A 98 -41.30 2.04 -14.70
N LEU A 99 -41.54 2.41 -15.96
CA LEU A 99 -40.87 3.52 -16.63
C LEU A 99 -41.14 4.88 -15.94
N GLY A 100 -42.38 5.12 -15.50
CA GLY A 100 -42.71 6.30 -14.70
C GLY A 100 -41.92 6.36 -13.39
N ASN A 101 -41.88 5.25 -12.65
CA ASN A 101 -41.10 5.12 -11.41
C ASN A 101 -39.60 5.40 -11.63
N LEU A 102 -39.02 4.88 -12.72
CA LEU A 102 -37.63 5.14 -13.10
C LEU A 102 -37.39 6.62 -13.46
N GLN A 103 -38.29 7.25 -14.23
CA GLN A 103 -38.18 8.67 -14.55
C GLN A 103 -38.24 9.55 -13.30
N ASP A 104 -39.15 9.27 -12.37
CA ASP A 104 -39.24 10.03 -11.12
C ASP A 104 -38.09 9.73 -10.14
N TYR A 105 -37.50 8.53 -10.20
CA TYR A 105 -36.26 8.22 -9.50
C TYR A 105 -35.08 9.05 -10.02
N TYR A 106 -34.79 9.03 -11.32
CA TYR A 106 -33.66 9.80 -11.89
C TYR A 106 -33.91 11.32 -11.91
N ARG A 107 -35.17 11.79 -11.89
CA ARG A 107 -35.49 13.21 -11.62
C ARG A 107 -35.11 13.64 -10.19
N LYS A 108 -35.18 12.71 -9.24
CA LYS A 108 -34.90 12.95 -7.81
C LYS A 108 -33.42 12.76 -7.47
N TYR A 109 -32.75 11.84 -8.19
CA TYR A 109 -31.34 11.49 -8.05
C TYR A 109 -30.60 11.66 -9.39
N PRO A 110 -30.55 12.88 -9.97
CA PRO A 110 -29.90 13.12 -11.26
C PRO A 110 -28.39 12.82 -11.22
N GLU A 111 -27.76 12.90 -10.04
CA GLU A 111 -26.39 12.47 -9.84
C GLU A 111 -26.19 10.98 -10.15
N ARG A 112 -27.18 10.11 -9.89
CA ARG A 112 -27.12 8.67 -10.25
C ARG A 112 -27.33 8.39 -11.74
N ALA A 113 -27.54 9.42 -12.56
CA ALA A 113 -27.55 9.33 -14.02
C ALA A 113 -26.30 10.00 -14.66
N ILE A 114 -25.37 10.51 -13.85
CA ILE A 114 -24.20 11.29 -14.29
C ILE A 114 -22.93 10.74 -13.65
N ALA A 115 -22.92 10.62 -12.32
CA ALA A 115 -21.98 9.78 -11.59
C ALA A 115 -22.43 8.31 -11.77
N LEU A 116 -21.98 7.72 -12.89
CA LEU A 116 -21.93 6.26 -13.05
C LEU A 116 -20.81 5.65 -12.19
N GLU A 117 -19.92 6.49 -11.64
CA GLU A 117 -19.03 6.17 -10.53
C GLU A 117 -19.84 5.60 -9.35
N THR A 118 -19.86 4.27 -9.27
CA THR A 118 -20.15 3.58 -8.02
C THR A 118 -19.08 3.97 -6.99
N SER A 119 -19.33 3.72 -5.71
CA SER A 119 -18.35 4.02 -4.64
C SER A 119 -17.07 3.17 -4.68
N ALA A 120 -16.81 2.49 -5.80
CA ALA A 120 -15.61 1.70 -6.08
C ALA A 120 -14.64 2.38 -7.07
N THR A 121 -15.05 3.42 -7.80
CA THR A 121 -14.26 3.91 -8.97
C THR A 121 -14.07 5.43 -9.12
N PRO A 122 -13.52 6.14 -8.13
CA PRO A 122 -12.53 7.18 -8.40
C PRO A 122 -11.25 6.54 -8.96
N SER A 123 -10.58 7.17 -9.92
CA SER A 123 -9.35 6.62 -10.50
C SER A 123 -8.25 6.53 -9.43
N ILE A 124 -7.83 5.30 -9.11
CA ILE A 124 -7.00 4.96 -7.93
C ILE A 124 -5.61 5.65 -7.93
N LEU A 125 -5.13 6.17 -9.08
CA LEU A 125 -4.02 7.12 -9.13
C LEU A 125 -4.36 8.48 -9.79
N GLY A 126 -5.57 8.66 -10.33
CA GLY A 126 -6.00 9.89 -11.00
C GLY A 126 -6.70 10.92 -10.08
N THR A 127 -7.31 10.47 -8.98
CA THR A 127 -7.95 11.36 -8.00
C THR A 127 -7.11 11.49 -6.73
N HIS A 128 -6.92 12.72 -6.23
CA HIS A 128 -6.20 13.05 -4.99
C HIS A 128 -6.84 12.50 -3.69
N ASP A 129 -7.80 11.57 -3.77
CA ASP A 129 -8.51 11.06 -2.61
C ASP A 129 -7.79 9.83 -2.03
N THR A 130 -6.66 10.09 -1.36
CA THR A 130 -5.82 9.10 -0.66
C THR A 130 -6.59 8.31 0.41
N SER A 131 -7.85 8.68 0.71
CA SER A 131 -8.75 7.95 1.60
C SER A 131 -9.19 6.58 1.08
N LEU A 132 -9.04 6.30 -0.22
CA LEU A 132 -9.39 5.01 -0.83
C LEU A 132 -8.25 3.98 -0.88
N PHE A 133 -7.01 4.40 -0.60
CA PHE A 133 -5.99 3.44 -0.22
C PHE A 133 -6.28 2.99 1.21
N ASP A 134 -7.00 1.88 1.39
CA ASP A 134 -7.21 1.31 2.71
C ASP A 134 -5.89 0.78 3.28
N PHE A 135 -5.22 1.62 4.07
CA PHE A 135 -4.00 1.27 4.78
C PHE A 135 -4.20 0.12 5.78
N SER A 136 -5.45 -0.12 6.23
CA SER A 136 -5.77 -1.27 7.06
C SER A 136 -5.55 -2.60 6.35
N LEU A 137 -5.61 -2.66 5.01
CA LEU A 137 -5.33 -3.89 4.25
C LEU A 137 -3.96 -4.47 4.62
N MET A 138 -2.92 -3.64 4.60
CA MET A 138 -1.56 -4.10 4.85
C MET A 138 -1.29 -4.39 6.33
N GLU A 139 -1.93 -3.64 7.23
CA GLU A 139 -1.84 -3.87 8.69
C GLU A 139 -2.67 -5.07 9.17
N ARG A 140 -3.71 -5.44 8.40
CA ARG A 140 -4.51 -6.65 8.57
C ARG A 140 -3.77 -7.87 8.04
N ASP A 141 -3.12 -7.73 6.89
CA ASP A 141 -2.58 -8.87 6.14
C ASP A 141 -1.10 -9.16 6.46
N PHE A 142 -0.30 -8.20 6.94
CA PHE A 142 1.11 -8.41 7.32
C PHE A 142 1.42 -8.03 8.78
N SER A 143 2.31 -8.81 9.41
CA SER A 143 2.98 -8.44 10.67
C SER A 143 3.96 -7.29 10.44
N GLY A 144 4.17 -6.44 11.46
CA GLY A 144 5.13 -5.33 11.37
C GLY A 144 6.57 -5.78 11.10
N GLU A 145 6.97 -6.95 11.61
CA GLU A 145 8.30 -7.55 11.35
C GLU A 145 8.43 -8.15 9.93
N GLU A 146 7.32 -8.43 9.24
CA GLU A 146 7.33 -8.87 7.83
C GLU A 146 7.56 -7.69 6.86
N MET A 147 7.35 -6.45 7.34
CA MET A 147 7.54 -5.20 6.59
C MET A 147 6.86 -5.20 5.21
N GLY A 148 5.61 -5.66 5.14
CA GLY A 148 4.84 -5.74 3.90
C GLY A 148 5.40 -6.77 2.92
N GLY A 149 5.71 -7.97 3.42
CA GLY A 149 6.14 -9.10 2.60
C GLY A 149 7.63 -9.21 2.31
N ARG A 150 8.45 -8.26 2.78
CA ARG A 150 9.90 -8.26 2.55
C ARG A 150 10.66 -9.28 3.40
N PHE A 151 10.16 -9.56 4.60
CA PHE A 151 10.80 -10.46 5.56
C PHE A 151 9.81 -11.49 6.10
N LEU A 152 10.34 -12.60 6.63
CA LEU A 152 9.56 -13.69 7.22
C LEU A 152 9.57 -13.61 8.75
N ASP A 153 8.41 -13.42 9.37
CA ASP A 153 8.22 -13.55 10.81
C ASP A 153 8.00 -15.03 11.20
N LEU A 154 9.12 -15.70 11.46
CA LEU A 154 9.17 -17.11 11.82
C LEU A 154 9.35 -17.34 13.33
N TYR A 155 9.17 -16.29 14.16
CA TYR A 155 9.48 -16.36 15.59
C TYR A 155 8.57 -17.33 16.34
N VAL A 156 7.27 -17.32 16.05
CA VAL A 156 6.27 -18.21 16.68
C VAL A 156 6.58 -19.68 16.38
N GLN A 157 6.94 -20.00 15.13
CA GLN A 157 7.26 -21.34 14.68
C GLN A 157 8.62 -21.79 15.25
N TYR A 158 9.58 -20.88 15.40
CA TYR A 158 10.86 -21.12 16.08
C TYR A 158 10.66 -21.41 17.58
N GLU A 159 9.80 -20.68 18.29
CA GLU A 159 9.42 -21.02 19.67
C GLU A 159 8.76 -22.40 19.75
N MET A 160 7.84 -22.72 18.82
CA MET A 160 7.24 -24.05 18.74
C MET A 160 8.29 -25.15 18.50
N TYR A 161 9.31 -24.90 17.66
CA TYR A 161 10.43 -25.80 17.43
C TYR A 161 11.29 -26.02 18.68
N LEU A 162 11.63 -24.95 19.41
CA LEU A 162 12.40 -25.04 20.67
C LEU A 162 11.65 -25.79 21.77
N ASN A 163 10.31 -25.79 21.75
CA ASN A 163 9.46 -26.54 22.67
C ASN A 163 9.32 -28.04 22.30
N LEU A 164 9.92 -28.51 21.21
CA LEU A 164 9.93 -29.93 20.84
C LEU A 164 10.87 -30.75 21.71
N LYS A 165 10.44 -31.96 22.08
CA LYS A 165 11.24 -32.88 22.91
C LYS A 165 12.38 -33.50 22.10
N ASP A 166 13.51 -33.69 22.77
CA ASP A 166 14.72 -34.37 22.28
C ASP A 166 15.37 -33.71 21.04
N VAL A 167 14.98 -32.48 20.71
CA VAL A 167 15.56 -31.67 19.62
C VAL A 167 16.75 -30.86 20.14
N SER A 168 17.81 -30.74 19.34
CA SER A 168 18.94 -29.87 19.66
C SER A 168 18.53 -28.39 19.57
N PRO A 169 18.79 -27.55 20.59
CA PRO A 169 18.57 -26.11 20.47
C PRO A 169 19.48 -25.54 19.37
N MET A 170 18.90 -24.74 18.48
CA MET A 170 19.58 -24.06 17.37
C MET A 170 19.35 -22.55 17.50
N SER A 171 20.21 -21.74 16.89
CA SER A 171 19.96 -20.29 16.83
C SER A 171 18.88 -19.95 15.80
N TYR A 172 18.22 -18.78 15.91
CA TYR A 172 17.19 -18.36 14.95
C TYR A 172 17.73 -18.26 13.51
N LEU A 173 18.94 -17.73 13.32
CA LEU A 173 19.62 -17.67 12.02
C LEU A 173 19.87 -19.07 11.42
N GLU A 174 20.26 -20.02 12.26
CA GLU A 174 20.51 -21.42 11.88
C GLU A 174 19.21 -22.19 11.60
N TYR A 175 18.14 -21.89 12.33
CA TYR A 175 16.78 -22.37 12.08
C TYR A 175 16.26 -21.90 10.72
N ILE A 176 16.30 -20.57 10.46
CA ILE A 176 15.98 -19.97 9.15
C ILE A 176 16.74 -20.70 8.04
N THR A 177 18.08 -20.79 8.16
CA THR A 177 18.95 -21.40 7.15
C THR A 177 18.66 -22.89 6.89
N ARG A 178 18.06 -23.63 7.85
CA ARG A 178 17.77 -25.07 7.72
C ARG A 178 16.36 -25.41 7.21
N LEU A 179 15.51 -24.43 6.90
CA LEU A 179 14.14 -24.71 6.41
C LEU A 179 14.12 -25.56 5.10
N ASP A 180 15.11 -25.43 4.23
CA ASP A 180 15.27 -26.29 3.03
C ASP A 180 15.65 -27.75 3.35
N CYS A 181 16.11 -28.04 4.57
CA CYS A 181 16.78 -29.29 4.94
C CYS A 181 15.93 -30.24 5.80
N MET A 182 14.62 -29.99 5.87
CA MET A 182 13.66 -30.67 6.76
C MET A 182 13.39 -32.15 6.43
N VAL A 183 13.80 -32.61 5.24
CA VAL A 183 13.57 -33.96 4.69
C VAL A 183 14.89 -34.75 4.65
N GLY A 184 14.86 -36.04 4.98
CA GLY A 184 16.02 -36.94 4.87
C GLY A 184 17.05 -36.85 6.01
N ASP A 185 18.27 -37.31 5.72
CA ASP A 185 19.39 -37.40 6.68
C ASP A 185 19.87 -36.03 7.20
N SER A 186 19.51 -34.94 6.53
CA SER A 186 19.75 -33.56 6.98
C SER A 186 18.77 -33.07 8.05
N SER A 187 17.68 -33.82 8.31
CA SER A 187 16.64 -33.40 9.24
C SER A 187 17.09 -33.51 10.70
N THR A 188 17.06 -32.39 11.42
CA THR A 188 17.53 -32.27 12.80
C THR A 188 16.57 -32.85 13.85
N VAL A 189 15.40 -33.32 13.42
CA VAL A 189 14.29 -33.74 14.30
C VAL A 189 14.27 -35.27 14.44
N PRO A 190 14.48 -35.83 15.64
CA PRO A 190 14.48 -37.28 15.84
C PRO A 190 13.15 -37.95 15.45
N VAL A 191 13.22 -39.18 14.94
CA VAL A 191 12.03 -39.99 14.58
C VAL A 191 11.06 -40.18 15.77
N ALA A 192 11.57 -40.20 17.01
CA ALA A 192 10.74 -40.22 18.22
C ALA A 192 9.88 -38.95 18.34
N THR A 193 10.47 -37.79 18.10
CA THR A 193 9.81 -36.48 18.07
C THR A 193 8.87 -36.35 16.87
N LYS A 194 9.21 -36.91 15.71
CA LYS A 194 8.32 -36.95 14.52
C LYS A 194 7.01 -37.72 14.77
N ARG A 195 6.95 -38.62 15.75
CA ARG A 195 5.70 -39.28 16.20
C ARG A 195 4.81 -38.40 17.10
N SER A 196 5.31 -37.26 17.58
CA SER A 196 4.63 -36.40 18.55
C SER A 196 3.56 -35.53 17.89
N GLU A 197 2.43 -35.35 18.58
CA GLU A 197 1.36 -34.44 18.15
C GLU A 197 1.85 -32.98 18.09
N ALA A 198 2.73 -32.57 19.00
CA ALA A 198 3.34 -31.24 18.98
C ALA A 198 4.16 -30.96 17.70
N TYR A 199 4.84 -31.97 17.15
CA TYR A 199 5.56 -31.83 15.88
C TYR A 199 4.60 -31.68 14.70
N ARG A 200 3.47 -32.41 14.72
CA ARG A 200 2.42 -32.25 13.72
C ARG A 200 1.83 -30.83 13.75
N THR A 201 1.51 -30.29 14.93
CA THR A 201 0.99 -28.92 15.06
C THR A 201 2.02 -27.89 14.58
N TYR A 202 3.29 -28.08 14.92
CA TYR A 202 4.39 -27.24 14.39
C TYR A 202 4.46 -27.27 12.85
N LEU A 203 4.44 -28.47 12.24
CA LEU A 203 4.45 -28.59 10.77
C LEU A 203 3.21 -27.92 10.14
N THR A 204 2.01 -28.16 10.67
CA THR A 204 0.78 -27.55 10.13
C THR A 204 0.80 -26.02 10.24
N ASN A 205 1.26 -25.48 11.36
CA ASN A 205 1.39 -24.02 11.53
C ASN A 205 2.47 -23.42 10.63
N LEU A 206 3.58 -24.12 10.40
CA LEU A 206 4.65 -23.67 9.51
C LEU A 206 4.24 -23.75 8.02
N SER A 207 3.59 -24.83 7.59
CA SER A 207 3.09 -24.93 6.21
C SER A 207 2.00 -23.89 5.93
N GLN A 208 1.04 -23.72 6.85
CA GLN A 208 -0.01 -22.72 6.71
C GLN A 208 0.55 -21.29 6.69
N TYR A 209 1.56 -21.00 7.52
CA TYR A 209 2.25 -19.71 7.50
C TYR A 209 2.92 -19.44 6.15
N LEU A 210 3.83 -20.34 5.70
CA LEU A 210 4.58 -20.17 4.46
C LEU A 210 3.67 -20.09 3.23
N SER A 211 2.61 -20.90 3.19
CA SER A 211 1.55 -20.84 2.18
C SER A 211 0.88 -19.46 2.17
N SER A 212 0.30 -19.05 3.31
CA SER A 212 -0.39 -17.76 3.41
C SER A 212 0.52 -16.55 3.10
N PHE A 213 1.80 -16.63 3.45
CA PHE A 213 2.80 -15.62 3.12
C PHE A 213 3.06 -15.55 1.61
N LEU A 214 3.15 -16.70 0.92
CA LEU A 214 3.34 -16.75 -0.52
C LEU A 214 2.13 -16.17 -1.28
N HIS A 215 0.90 -16.51 -0.89
CA HIS A 215 -0.32 -15.89 -1.43
C HIS A 215 -0.35 -14.36 -1.20
N LYS A 216 -0.04 -13.90 0.02
CA LYS A 216 0.00 -12.46 0.35
C LYS A 216 1.06 -11.68 -0.41
N THR A 217 2.23 -12.28 -0.65
CA THR A 217 3.37 -11.61 -1.32
C THR A 217 3.31 -11.68 -2.84
N ARG A 218 2.50 -12.59 -3.41
CA ARG A 218 2.31 -12.71 -4.86
C ARG A 218 0.82 -12.89 -5.22
N PRO A 219 -0.05 -11.93 -4.87
CA PRO A 219 -1.50 -12.08 -5.03
C PRO A 219 -1.98 -11.96 -6.49
N LEU A 220 -1.04 -11.86 -7.45
CA LEU A 220 -1.26 -11.89 -8.90
C LEU A 220 -0.69 -13.17 -9.56
N GLU A 221 -0.10 -14.09 -8.77
CA GLU A 221 0.35 -15.41 -9.22
C GLU A 221 -0.62 -16.49 -8.74
N ASP A 222 -0.84 -17.53 -9.56
CA ASP A 222 -1.61 -18.71 -9.16
C ASP A 222 -0.74 -19.61 -8.26
N VAL A 223 -0.77 -19.31 -6.96
CA VAL A 223 -0.02 -20.04 -5.93
C VAL A 223 -0.65 -21.40 -5.63
N ASP A 224 -1.98 -21.54 -5.76
CA ASP A 224 -2.67 -22.82 -5.59
C ASP A 224 -2.17 -23.86 -6.60
N ALA A 225 -1.98 -23.48 -7.87
CA ALA A 225 -1.40 -24.35 -8.88
C ALA A 225 0.05 -24.79 -8.57
N ILE A 226 0.82 -23.98 -7.84
CA ILE A 226 2.17 -24.34 -7.37
C ILE A 226 2.08 -25.40 -6.26
N GLU A 227 1.16 -25.23 -5.30
CA GLU A 227 0.92 -26.22 -4.24
C GLU A 227 0.34 -27.53 -4.81
N GLU A 228 -0.65 -27.49 -5.70
CA GLU A 228 -1.19 -28.68 -6.38
C GLU A 228 -0.11 -29.40 -7.19
N ALA A 229 0.73 -28.67 -7.94
CA ALA A 229 1.84 -29.26 -8.67
C ALA A 229 2.94 -29.82 -7.78
N CYS A 230 3.06 -29.36 -6.52
CA CYS A 230 3.93 -29.98 -5.51
C CYS A 230 3.29 -31.27 -4.97
N LEU A 231 2.01 -31.22 -4.60
CA LEU A 231 1.26 -32.36 -4.04
C LEU A 231 1.10 -33.51 -5.03
N ALA A 232 0.88 -33.22 -6.32
CA ALA A 232 0.81 -34.24 -7.36
C ALA A 232 2.14 -34.98 -7.58
N LYS A 233 3.28 -34.26 -7.50
CA LYS A 233 4.62 -34.87 -7.51
C LYS A 233 4.83 -35.72 -6.26
N PHE A 234 4.52 -35.18 -5.09
CA PHE A 234 4.61 -35.91 -3.83
C PHE A 234 3.79 -37.21 -3.84
N ASP A 235 2.58 -37.23 -4.41
CA ASP A 235 1.76 -38.45 -4.45
C ASP A 235 2.34 -39.51 -5.40
N SER A 236 2.89 -39.11 -6.56
CA SER A 236 3.68 -39.99 -7.44
C SER A 236 4.92 -40.57 -6.75
N ASP A 237 5.68 -39.71 -6.06
CA ASP A 237 6.90 -40.10 -5.33
C ASP A 237 6.57 -40.96 -4.10
N TRP A 238 5.42 -40.73 -3.47
CA TRP A 238 4.92 -41.51 -2.33
C TRP A 238 4.38 -42.86 -2.77
N GLU A 239 3.76 -43.00 -3.94
CA GLU A 239 3.37 -44.29 -4.49
C GLU A 239 4.59 -45.13 -4.85
N SER A 240 5.50 -44.58 -5.66
CA SER A 240 6.76 -45.22 -6.05
C SER A 240 7.71 -45.49 -4.87
N GLY A 241 7.64 -44.70 -3.79
CA GLY A 241 8.51 -44.80 -2.62
C GLY A 241 9.83 -44.05 -2.76
N SER A 242 9.91 -43.07 -3.66
CA SER A 242 11.12 -42.27 -3.92
C SER A 242 11.29 -41.05 -3.00
N VAL A 243 10.38 -40.82 -2.05
CA VAL A 243 10.47 -39.69 -1.10
C VAL A 243 11.64 -39.90 -0.13
N ILE A 244 12.62 -38.99 -0.19
CA ILE A 244 13.85 -39.02 0.61
C ILE A 244 13.52 -39.11 2.11
N GLY A 245 14.16 -40.04 2.83
CA GLY A 245 13.89 -40.31 4.25
C GLY A 245 12.58 -41.04 4.54
N TRP A 246 11.67 -41.16 3.57
CA TRP A 246 10.36 -41.79 3.69
C TRP A 246 10.18 -43.03 2.79
N GLU A 247 11.27 -43.52 2.18
CA GLU A 247 11.34 -44.73 1.34
C GLU A 247 10.63 -45.94 1.96
N SER A 248 10.80 -46.12 3.28
CA SER A 248 10.20 -47.22 4.07
C SER A 248 8.82 -46.89 4.68
N LYS A 249 8.21 -45.77 4.25
CA LYS A 249 6.84 -45.28 4.54
C LYS A 249 6.49 -45.36 6.03
N GLU A 250 5.47 -46.13 6.42
CA GLU A 250 5.07 -46.23 7.83
C GLU A 250 6.09 -46.91 8.74
N THR A 251 7.02 -47.71 8.19
CA THR A 251 8.04 -48.39 9.00
C THR A 251 9.22 -47.49 9.36
N THR A 252 9.44 -46.38 8.64
CA THR A 252 10.33 -45.30 9.08
C THR A 252 9.88 -44.75 10.43
N LEU A 253 8.60 -44.38 10.57
CA LEU A 253 8.05 -43.90 11.84
C LEU A 253 7.93 -45.02 12.87
N TYR A 254 7.27 -46.13 12.56
CA TYR A 254 6.80 -47.10 13.56
C TYR A 254 7.70 -48.32 13.76
N GLY A 255 8.76 -48.46 12.95
CA GLY A 255 9.61 -49.65 12.91
C GLY A 255 9.00 -50.81 12.10
N PRO A 256 9.77 -51.88 11.84
CA PRO A 256 9.27 -53.05 11.14
C PRO A 256 8.20 -53.77 11.97
N HIS A 257 7.09 -54.14 11.32
CA HIS A 257 5.99 -54.86 11.95
C HIS A 257 6.43 -56.28 12.34
N THR A 258 6.77 -56.49 13.61
CA THR A 258 7.16 -57.81 14.16
C THR A 258 5.93 -58.70 14.41
N THR A 259 5.17 -58.98 13.35
CA THR A 259 4.12 -60.00 13.34
C THR A 259 4.75 -61.38 13.43
N LYS A 260 5.17 -61.77 14.64
CA LYS A 260 5.45 -63.16 15.03
C LYS A 260 4.15 -63.97 15.08
N THR A 261 3.44 -64.05 13.96
CA THR A 261 2.60 -65.21 13.68
C THR A 261 3.53 -66.38 13.41
N GLU A 262 3.93 -67.05 14.48
CA GLU A 262 4.52 -68.39 14.39
C GLU A 262 3.44 -69.31 13.79
N GLN A 263 3.44 -69.43 12.45
CA GLN A 263 2.64 -70.40 11.71
C GLN A 263 3.24 -71.78 11.96
N GLY A 264 3.05 -72.29 13.18
CA GLY A 264 3.60 -73.56 13.62
C GLY A 264 3.05 -74.69 12.77
N GLU A 265 3.94 -75.32 12.00
CA GLU A 265 3.65 -76.41 11.07
C GLU A 265 2.82 -77.50 11.76
N GLY A 266 1.56 -77.65 11.38
CA GLY A 266 0.64 -78.56 12.05
C GLY A 266 -0.81 -78.42 11.63
N ILE A 267 -1.60 -79.44 11.95
CA ILE A 267 -3.02 -79.50 11.61
C ILE A 267 -3.78 -78.53 12.51
N TRP A 268 -4.51 -77.59 11.91
CA TRP A 268 -5.34 -76.62 12.61
C TRP A 268 -6.69 -77.22 13.00
N CYS A 269 -7.11 -77.06 14.26
CA CYS A 269 -8.50 -77.27 14.64
C CYS A 269 -9.22 -75.93 14.72
N ASP A 270 -10.28 -75.76 13.94
CA ASP A 270 -11.08 -74.53 13.98
C ASP A 270 -11.87 -74.37 15.29
N ALA A 271 -12.47 -75.46 15.80
CA ALA A 271 -13.22 -75.44 17.06
C ALA A 271 -12.35 -75.08 18.29
N CYS A 272 -11.07 -75.50 18.30
CA CYS A 272 -10.14 -75.24 19.40
C CYS A 272 -9.14 -74.10 19.14
N GLN A 273 -9.08 -73.60 17.90
CA GLN A 273 -8.17 -72.57 17.40
C GLN A 273 -6.70 -72.80 17.80
N ARG A 274 -6.19 -73.99 17.48
CA ARG A 274 -4.80 -74.41 17.74
C ARG A 274 -4.27 -75.25 16.60
N SER A 275 -3.00 -75.07 16.25
CA SER A 275 -2.24 -75.99 15.41
C SER A 275 -1.66 -77.13 16.24
N TYR A 276 -1.61 -78.32 15.64
CA TYR A 276 -1.10 -79.55 16.24
C TYR A 276 -0.07 -80.18 15.30
N ALA A 277 1.21 -80.20 15.69
CA ALA A 277 2.32 -80.64 14.85
C ALA A 277 2.32 -82.14 14.46
N LYS A 278 1.37 -82.94 14.96
CA LYS A 278 1.22 -84.38 14.65
C LYS A 278 -0.25 -84.79 14.65
N GLN A 279 -0.65 -85.56 13.63
CA GLN A 279 -2.03 -86.05 13.47
C GLN A 279 -2.52 -86.83 14.70
N THR A 280 -1.69 -87.70 15.28
CA THR A 280 -2.07 -88.49 16.47
C THR A 280 -2.40 -87.64 17.71
N VAL A 281 -1.83 -86.43 17.81
CA VAL A 281 -2.15 -85.47 18.88
C VAL A 281 -3.44 -84.71 18.54
N TYR A 282 -3.69 -84.43 17.25
CA TYR A 282 -4.95 -83.86 16.77
C TYR A 282 -6.12 -84.82 17.01
N ASP A 283 -6.01 -86.10 16.63
CA ASP A 283 -7.09 -87.09 16.79
C ASP A 283 -7.47 -87.28 18.26
N ALA A 284 -6.47 -87.33 19.15
CA ALA A 284 -6.66 -87.38 20.59
C ALA A 284 -7.25 -86.08 21.20
N HIS A 285 -7.11 -84.94 20.51
CA HIS A 285 -7.72 -83.68 20.97
C HIS A 285 -9.22 -83.61 20.66
N LEU A 286 -9.69 -84.24 19.57
CA LEU A 286 -11.11 -84.21 19.15
C LEU A 286 -12.03 -84.80 20.23
N THR A 287 -11.62 -85.91 20.85
CA THR A 287 -12.36 -86.57 21.94
C THR A 287 -12.22 -85.86 23.29
N SER A 288 -11.37 -84.83 23.39
CA SER A 288 -11.12 -84.16 24.66
C SER A 288 -12.33 -83.34 25.12
N ALA A 289 -12.56 -83.31 26.44
CA ALA A 289 -13.62 -82.50 27.04
C ALA A 289 -13.47 -80.98 26.78
N ARG A 290 -12.33 -80.50 26.28
CA ARG A 290 -12.11 -79.11 25.84
C ARG A 290 -12.64 -78.87 24.43
N HIS A 291 -12.45 -79.82 23.51
CA HIS A 291 -12.99 -79.77 22.15
C HIS A 291 -14.51 -79.92 22.15
N MET A 292 -15.05 -80.91 22.88
CA MET A 292 -16.49 -81.11 23.04
C MET A 292 -17.20 -79.86 23.61
N LYS A 293 -16.58 -79.18 24.60
CA LYS A 293 -17.06 -77.90 25.17
C LYS A 293 -16.85 -76.68 24.26
N ALA A 294 -16.17 -76.82 23.13
CA ALA A 294 -16.07 -75.78 22.10
C ALA A 294 -17.13 -75.99 21.02
N MET A 295 -17.26 -77.23 20.51
CA MET A 295 -18.28 -77.61 19.54
C MET A 295 -19.70 -77.30 20.08
N HIS A 296 -20.02 -77.73 21.30
CA HIS A 296 -21.31 -77.46 21.95
C HIS A 296 -21.57 -75.97 22.29
N ARG A 297 -20.59 -75.07 22.11
CA ARG A 297 -20.82 -73.61 22.15
C ARG A 297 -21.08 -73.01 20.77
N ILE A 298 -20.41 -73.53 19.75
CA ILE A 298 -20.69 -73.21 18.34
C ILE A 298 -22.11 -73.67 17.96
N GLU A 299 -22.51 -74.89 18.35
CA GLU A 299 -23.88 -75.40 18.17
C GLU A 299 -24.97 -74.56 18.87
N LYS A 300 -24.60 -73.81 19.92
CA LYS A 300 -25.51 -72.93 20.67
C LYS A 300 -25.54 -71.48 20.19
N GLY A 301 -24.73 -71.12 19.19
CA GLY A 301 -24.66 -69.75 18.67
C GLY A 301 -24.10 -68.72 19.67
N GLU A 302 -23.36 -69.16 20.70
CA GLU A 302 -22.58 -68.24 21.53
C GLU A 302 -21.48 -67.59 20.67
N PRO A 303 -21.13 -66.30 20.90
CA PRO A 303 -20.15 -65.61 20.06
C PRO A 303 -18.78 -66.27 20.12
N THR A 304 -18.43 -66.99 19.05
CA THR A 304 -17.18 -67.73 18.90
C THR A 304 -15.96 -66.80 19.00
N LEU A 305 -14.82 -67.34 19.45
CA LEU A 305 -13.51 -66.65 19.45
C LEU A 305 -13.15 -66.10 18.05
N GLN A 306 -13.65 -66.71 16.97
CA GLN A 306 -13.59 -66.17 15.61
C GLN A 306 -14.14 -64.73 15.51
N SER A 307 -15.31 -64.43 16.11
CA SER A 307 -15.92 -63.08 16.05
C SER A 307 -15.11 -62.03 16.83
N GLN A 308 -14.38 -62.47 17.86
CA GLN A 308 -13.44 -61.62 18.59
C GLN A 308 -12.18 -61.38 17.74
N GLN A 309 -11.58 -62.44 17.19
CA GLN A 309 -10.42 -62.35 16.29
C GLN A 309 -10.69 -61.56 15.01
N THR A 310 -11.90 -61.62 14.43
CA THR A 310 -12.25 -60.78 13.27
C THR A 310 -12.38 -59.31 13.68
N ARG A 311 -12.91 -59.01 14.87
CA ARG A 311 -12.90 -57.63 15.41
C ARG A 311 -11.49 -57.15 15.73
N GLU A 312 -10.63 -58.00 16.28
CA GLU A 312 -9.22 -57.71 16.57
C GLU A 312 -8.41 -57.47 15.28
N LYS A 313 -8.59 -58.31 14.25
CA LYS A 313 -7.98 -58.12 12.92
C LYS A 313 -8.44 -56.81 12.29
N ASN A 314 -9.75 -56.55 12.25
CA ASN A 314 -10.29 -55.31 11.69
C ASN A 314 -9.81 -54.06 12.48
N ALA A 315 -9.67 -54.16 13.80
CA ALA A 315 -9.10 -53.09 14.63
C ALA A 315 -7.59 -52.89 14.39
N ALA A 316 -6.83 -53.97 14.19
CA ALA A 316 -5.40 -53.91 13.86
C ALA A 316 -5.16 -53.33 12.46
N GLU A 317 -5.95 -53.73 11.47
CA GLU A 317 -5.91 -53.21 10.10
C GLU A 317 -6.30 -51.72 10.06
N LEU A 318 -7.38 -51.33 10.74
CA LEU A 318 -7.74 -49.91 10.93
C LEU A 318 -6.64 -49.14 11.66
N GLY A 319 -5.98 -49.76 12.64
CA GLY A 319 -4.83 -49.21 13.36
C GLY A 319 -3.56 -49.10 12.51
N GLN A 320 -3.40 -49.91 11.47
CA GLN A 320 -2.33 -49.79 10.47
C GLN A 320 -2.67 -48.70 9.45
N LYS A 321 -3.87 -48.71 8.87
CA LYS A 321 -4.36 -47.66 7.96
C LYS A 321 -4.24 -46.26 8.58
N LYS A 322 -4.60 -46.10 9.87
CA LYS A 322 -4.41 -44.85 10.62
C LYS A 322 -2.93 -44.45 10.82
N ARG A 323 -1.99 -45.40 10.89
CA ARG A 323 -0.55 -45.13 11.00
C ARG A 323 0.06 -44.77 9.65
N SER A 324 -0.28 -45.50 8.58
CA SER A 324 0.10 -45.19 7.20
C SER A 324 -0.41 -43.81 6.76
N LEU A 325 -1.67 -43.45 7.08
CA LEU A 325 -2.20 -42.11 6.80
C LEU A 325 -1.47 -41.01 7.59
N ARG A 326 -1.16 -41.23 8.88
CA ARG A 326 -0.35 -40.29 9.68
C ARG A 326 1.07 -40.12 9.10
N ALA A 327 1.69 -41.21 8.64
CA ALA A 327 2.98 -41.17 7.97
C ALA A 327 2.92 -40.37 6.66
N LYS A 328 1.95 -40.65 5.78
CA LYS A 328 1.76 -39.90 4.52
C LYS A 328 1.57 -38.40 4.79
N LEU A 329 0.73 -38.04 5.77
CA LEU A 329 0.49 -36.64 6.10
C LEU A 329 1.76 -35.93 6.60
N ILE A 330 2.52 -36.52 7.54
CA ILE A 330 3.76 -35.90 8.01
C ILE A 330 4.78 -35.77 6.88
N ALA A 331 4.94 -36.79 6.03
CA ALA A 331 5.83 -36.74 4.86
C ALA A 331 5.42 -35.67 3.84
N ARG A 332 4.11 -35.54 3.57
CA ARG A 332 3.54 -34.50 2.70
C ARG A 332 3.84 -33.11 3.25
N ASP A 333 3.54 -32.91 4.53
CA ASP A 333 3.69 -31.62 5.21
C ASP A 333 5.20 -31.22 5.24
N GLU A 334 6.12 -32.17 5.48
CA GLU A 334 7.58 -31.96 5.38
C GLU A 334 8.07 -31.59 3.96
N VAL A 335 7.57 -32.28 2.92
CA VAL A 335 7.96 -32.02 1.52
C VAL A 335 7.39 -30.70 1.00
N LEU A 336 6.15 -30.35 1.37
CA LEU A 336 5.53 -29.07 1.02
C LEU A 336 6.30 -27.89 1.63
N ILE A 337 6.66 -27.98 2.93
CA ILE A 337 7.51 -26.97 3.57
C ILE A 337 8.86 -26.85 2.86
N GLN A 338 9.49 -27.97 2.47
CA GLN A 338 10.74 -27.95 1.71
C GLN A 338 10.58 -27.32 0.31
N ALA A 339 9.41 -27.40 -0.33
CA ALA A 339 9.16 -26.72 -1.60
C ALA A 339 8.96 -25.21 -1.40
N LEU A 340 8.06 -24.82 -0.50
CA LEU A 340 7.78 -23.41 -0.17
C LEU A 340 9.03 -22.67 0.32
N ALA A 341 9.87 -23.31 1.13
CA ALA A 341 11.12 -22.72 1.62
C ALA A 341 12.15 -22.42 0.51
N LYS A 342 12.12 -23.18 -0.61
CA LYS A 342 12.97 -22.95 -1.78
C LYS A 342 12.46 -21.80 -2.64
N GLU A 343 11.15 -21.74 -2.87
CA GLU A 343 10.50 -20.62 -3.58
C GLU A 343 10.65 -19.29 -2.82
N LEU A 344 10.75 -19.34 -1.49
CA LEU A 344 10.99 -18.20 -0.60
C LEU A 344 12.48 -18.00 -0.25
N SER A 345 13.41 -18.63 -0.97
CA SER A 345 14.85 -18.59 -0.64
C SER A 345 15.47 -17.18 -0.67
N SER A 346 15.02 -16.30 -1.57
CA SER A 346 15.43 -14.89 -1.61
C SER A 346 14.97 -14.11 -0.39
N VAL A 347 13.67 -14.17 -0.09
CA VAL A 347 13.03 -13.53 1.09
C VAL A 347 13.68 -14.02 2.38
N ARG A 348 14.03 -15.32 2.44
CA ARG A 348 14.75 -15.92 3.56
C ARG A 348 16.15 -15.35 3.75
N ASP A 349 16.93 -15.22 2.67
CA ASP A 349 18.30 -14.69 2.76
C ASP A 349 18.30 -13.18 3.06
N GLU A 350 17.31 -12.42 2.58
CA GLU A 350 17.03 -11.05 3.02
C GLU A 350 16.64 -10.99 4.51
N THR A 351 15.75 -11.86 4.97
CA THR A 351 15.35 -11.97 6.40
C THR A 351 16.57 -12.28 7.28
N ARG A 352 17.42 -13.22 6.85
CA ARG A 352 18.65 -13.57 7.57
C ARG A 352 19.61 -12.38 7.66
N SER A 353 19.83 -11.68 6.55
CA SER A 353 20.65 -10.46 6.49
C SER A 353 20.07 -9.36 7.41
N ASN A 354 18.75 -9.19 7.41
CA ASN A 354 18.04 -8.24 8.28
C ASN A 354 18.23 -8.58 9.76
N VAL A 355 18.14 -9.85 10.16
CA VAL A 355 18.37 -10.28 11.54
C VAL A 355 19.83 -10.11 11.95
N GLU A 356 20.80 -10.50 11.11
CA GLU A 356 22.24 -10.28 11.37
C GLU A 356 22.55 -8.78 11.54
N ARG A 357 21.90 -7.92 10.75
CA ARG A 357 21.99 -6.46 10.83
C ARG A 357 21.31 -5.89 12.08
N LYS A 358 20.05 -6.22 12.37
CA LYS A 358 19.30 -5.80 13.58
C LYS A 358 20.00 -6.24 14.88
N ALA A 359 20.75 -7.34 14.85
CA ALA A 359 21.58 -7.83 15.95
C ALA A 359 22.93 -7.10 16.11
N SER A 360 23.42 -6.44 15.07
CA SER A 360 24.65 -5.62 15.11
C SER A 360 24.45 -4.18 15.57
N LEU A 361 23.23 -3.66 15.46
CA LEU A 361 22.84 -2.30 15.83
C LEU A 361 22.63 -2.14 17.34
N THR A 362 22.99 -0.97 17.87
CA THR A 362 22.63 -0.60 19.25
C THR A 362 21.15 -0.26 19.36
N GLU A 363 20.61 -0.26 20.58
CA GLU A 363 19.18 -0.03 20.87
C GLU A 363 18.69 1.32 20.31
N ARG A 364 19.45 2.40 20.50
CA ARG A 364 19.18 3.72 19.91
C ARG A 364 19.19 3.71 18.38
N GLU A 365 20.09 2.95 17.76
CA GLU A 365 20.18 2.88 16.29
C GLU A 365 19.04 2.06 15.68
N ARG A 366 18.47 1.11 16.44
CA ARG A 366 17.25 0.39 16.07
C ARG A 366 16.00 1.27 16.19
N GLU A 367 15.94 2.11 17.22
CA GLU A 367 14.88 3.12 17.41
C GLU A 367 14.94 4.19 16.31
N GLU A 368 16.12 4.75 16.03
CA GLU A 368 16.36 5.70 14.93
C GLU A 368 16.11 5.11 13.52
N GLU A 369 16.20 3.79 13.35
CA GLU A 369 15.80 3.11 12.11
C GLU A 369 14.27 2.96 11.99
N ALA A 370 13.58 2.60 13.08
CA ALA A 370 12.13 2.51 13.09
C ALA A 370 11.48 3.87 12.81
N GLU A 371 11.91 4.93 13.50
CA GLU A 371 11.46 6.31 13.24
C GLU A 371 11.70 6.75 11.79
N ALA A 372 12.79 6.29 11.16
CA ALA A 372 13.10 6.62 9.77
C ALA A 372 12.20 5.89 8.76
N LEU A 373 11.83 4.63 9.05
CA LEU A 373 10.93 3.83 8.21
C LEU A 373 9.48 4.34 8.30
N ASP A 374 9.03 4.71 9.50
CA ASP A 374 7.70 5.32 9.70
C ASP A 374 7.61 6.68 8.98
N ALA A 375 8.68 7.49 9.03
CA ALA A 375 8.75 8.77 8.30
C ALA A 375 8.81 8.60 6.77
N GLU A 376 9.49 7.57 6.25
CA GLU A 376 9.47 7.25 4.81
C GLU A 376 8.07 6.80 4.35
N MET A 377 7.34 6.07 5.21
CA MET A 377 5.95 5.70 4.97
C MET A 377 5.05 6.95 4.89
N ASP A 378 5.11 7.85 5.87
CA ASP A 378 4.30 9.07 5.88
C ASP A 378 4.52 9.95 4.62
N GLU A 379 5.77 10.13 4.16
CA GLU A 379 6.06 10.87 2.92
C GLU A 379 5.58 10.13 1.65
N ALA A 380 5.68 8.80 1.62
CA ALA A 380 5.16 7.99 0.51
C ALA A 380 3.61 8.04 0.42
N VAL A 381 2.93 8.12 1.58
CA VAL A 381 1.48 8.30 1.69
C VAL A 381 1.06 9.70 1.27
N GLU A 382 1.69 10.76 1.78
CA GLU A 382 1.36 12.16 1.43
C GLU A 382 1.57 12.44 -0.07
N THR A 383 2.53 11.77 -0.71
CA THR A 383 2.81 11.89 -2.15
C THR A 383 2.06 10.89 -3.06
N GLY A 384 1.21 10.03 -2.49
CA GLY A 384 0.40 9.06 -3.25
C GLY A 384 1.20 8.10 -4.13
N GLY A 385 2.48 7.86 -3.82
CA GLY A 385 3.36 6.98 -4.59
C GLY A 385 3.78 7.43 -6.00
N LEU A 386 3.17 8.49 -6.53
CA LEU A 386 3.51 9.08 -7.84
C LEU A 386 4.86 9.81 -7.83
N GLY A 387 5.25 10.30 -6.65
CA GLY A 387 6.31 11.30 -6.50
C GLY A 387 5.87 12.67 -7.03
N TYR A 388 6.65 13.71 -6.73
CA TYR A 388 6.47 15.00 -7.42
C TYR A 388 6.88 14.83 -8.89
N GLU A 389 5.98 15.16 -9.82
CA GLU A 389 6.36 15.31 -11.22
C GLU A 389 7.44 16.40 -11.35
N ASP A 390 8.53 16.10 -12.06
CA ASP A 390 9.56 17.07 -12.43
C ASP A 390 8.96 17.99 -13.50
N VAL A 391 8.13 18.94 -13.07
CA VAL A 391 7.51 19.96 -13.93
C VAL A 391 8.63 20.62 -14.73
N PRO A 392 8.65 20.49 -16.07
CA PRO A 392 9.76 20.98 -16.86
C PRO A 392 9.71 22.52 -16.90
N GLU A 393 10.44 23.16 -16.01
CA GLU A 393 10.71 24.59 -16.10
C GLU A 393 11.59 24.81 -17.34
N ASP A 394 11.00 25.39 -18.39
CA ASP A 394 11.63 25.68 -19.70
C ASP A 394 12.75 26.74 -19.58
N GLY A 395 13.86 26.33 -18.97
CA GLY A 395 15.10 27.08 -18.89
C GLY A 395 16.02 26.78 -20.07
N GLU A 396 16.04 27.66 -21.09
CA GLU A 396 16.93 27.52 -22.24
C GLU A 396 18.42 27.43 -21.85
N GLY A 397 19.14 26.46 -22.44
CA GLY A 397 20.60 26.56 -22.61
C GLY A 397 21.50 25.95 -21.53
N GLY A 398 21.36 24.64 -21.26
CA GLY A 398 22.33 23.87 -20.46
C GLY A 398 22.69 22.54 -21.12
N ALA A 399 23.98 22.16 -21.14
CA ALA A 399 24.44 20.90 -21.70
C ALA A 399 24.08 19.70 -20.79
N PRO A 400 23.89 18.48 -21.34
CA PRO A 400 23.46 17.31 -20.57
C PRO A 400 24.58 16.75 -19.68
N GLY A 401 24.70 17.31 -18.47
CA GLY A 401 25.32 16.65 -17.33
C GLY A 401 24.26 15.95 -16.48
N GLU A 402 24.64 14.86 -15.80
CA GLU A 402 23.73 14.05 -14.98
C GLU A 402 23.05 14.89 -13.89
N LYS A 403 21.71 15.03 -13.98
CA LYS A 403 20.89 15.71 -12.94
C LYS A 403 20.88 14.86 -11.67
N MET A 404 21.86 15.08 -10.79
CA MET A 404 22.06 14.35 -9.53
C MET A 404 20.84 14.44 -8.61
N TYR A 405 20.25 13.29 -8.26
CA TYR A 405 19.07 13.18 -7.39
C TYR A 405 19.33 13.75 -5.98
N ASN A 406 18.42 14.59 -5.48
CA ASN A 406 18.53 15.32 -4.20
C ASN A 406 17.28 15.07 -3.32
N PRO A 407 17.13 13.87 -2.73
CA PRO A 407 15.87 13.46 -2.07
C PRO A 407 15.48 14.40 -0.92
N LEU A 408 16.45 14.78 -0.09
CA LEU A 408 16.22 15.65 1.09
C LEU A 408 16.01 17.15 0.77
N LYS A 409 15.90 17.53 -0.52
CA LYS A 409 15.75 18.91 -1.01
C LYS A 409 16.72 19.91 -0.34
N LEU A 410 17.92 19.43 0.00
CA LEU A 410 18.95 20.22 0.69
C LEU A 410 19.53 21.26 -0.26
N PRO A 411 19.75 22.52 0.18
CA PRO A 411 20.32 23.56 -0.67
C PRO A 411 21.62 23.10 -1.33
N VAL A 412 21.68 23.19 -2.65
CA VAL A 412 22.80 22.69 -3.45
C VAL A 412 24.04 23.52 -3.17
N GLY A 413 25.19 22.86 -3.02
CA GLY A 413 26.48 23.52 -2.83
C GLY A 413 26.97 24.23 -4.09
N TRP A 414 27.99 25.08 -3.93
CA TRP A 414 28.73 25.69 -5.04
C TRP A 414 29.48 24.69 -5.95
N ASP A 415 29.49 23.41 -5.55
CA ASP A 415 30.02 22.23 -6.26
C ASP A 415 28.91 21.41 -6.96
N GLY A 416 27.68 21.94 -7.05
CA GLY A 416 26.55 21.29 -7.74
C GLY A 416 25.92 20.07 -7.03
N LYS A 417 26.49 19.65 -5.90
CA LYS A 417 26.04 18.49 -5.10
C LYS A 417 25.19 18.91 -3.89
N PRO A 418 24.27 18.06 -3.40
CA PRO A 418 23.57 18.29 -2.14
C PRO A 418 24.56 18.47 -0.97
N ILE A 419 24.34 19.48 -0.12
CA ILE A 419 25.19 19.71 1.06
C ILE A 419 24.90 18.61 2.10
N PRO A 420 25.90 17.86 2.62
CA PRO A 420 25.69 16.84 3.64
C PRO A 420 24.95 17.36 4.87
N PHE A 421 24.02 16.55 5.40
CA PHE A 421 23.10 16.97 6.47
C PHE A 421 23.79 17.51 7.73
N TRP A 422 24.94 16.94 8.12
CA TRP A 422 25.75 17.44 9.24
C TRP A 422 26.29 18.86 8.99
N MET A 423 26.65 19.18 7.75
CA MET A 423 27.17 20.50 7.34
C MET A 423 26.04 21.53 7.24
N TYR A 424 24.86 21.11 6.76
CA TYR A 424 23.62 21.89 6.79
C TYR A 424 23.23 22.28 8.24
N LYS A 425 23.32 21.31 9.18
CA LYS A 425 23.10 21.52 10.62
C LYS A 425 24.16 22.45 11.24
N LEU A 426 25.45 22.22 10.94
CA LEU A 426 26.58 23.02 11.45
C LEU A 426 26.57 24.49 10.98
N HIS A 427 26.11 24.76 9.76
CA HIS A 427 26.03 26.12 9.22
C HIS A 427 24.69 26.82 9.50
N GLY A 428 23.75 26.15 10.18
CA GLY A 428 22.49 26.75 10.62
C GLY A 428 21.47 27.02 9.51
N LEU A 429 21.55 26.30 8.37
CA LEU A 429 20.63 26.49 7.24
C LEU A 429 19.19 25.99 7.54
N ARG A 430 18.95 25.34 8.69
CA ARG A 430 17.62 24.98 9.20
C ARG A 430 16.82 26.17 9.75
N VAL A 431 17.46 27.33 9.96
CA VAL A 431 16.77 28.54 10.42
C VAL A 431 16.39 29.40 9.23
N GLU A 432 15.09 29.54 8.99
CA GLU A 432 14.54 30.33 7.89
C GLU A 432 14.31 31.79 8.30
N TYR A 433 14.77 32.73 7.47
CA TYR A 433 14.64 34.16 7.68
C TYR A 433 13.86 34.80 6.52
N LYS A 434 12.73 35.44 6.82
CA LYS A 434 11.88 36.11 5.81
C LYS A 434 12.21 37.60 5.70
N CYS A 435 12.08 38.17 4.50
CA CYS A 435 12.28 39.60 4.28
C CYS A 435 11.12 40.22 3.46
N GLU A 436 10.30 41.04 4.13
CA GLU A 436 9.11 41.69 3.55
C GLU A 436 9.51 42.58 2.35
N ILE A 437 10.63 43.32 2.46
CA ILE A 437 11.19 44.19 1.40
C ILE A 437 11.58 43.41 0.13
N CYS A 438 11.82 42.10 0.23
CA CYS A 438 12.16 41.24 -0.91
C CYS A 438 10.95 40.45 -1.46
N SER A 439 9.73 40.86 -1.14
CA SER A 439 8.47 40.14 -1.39
C SER A 439 8.43 38.81 -0.63
N ASP A 440 8.57 38.90 0.71
CA ASP A 440 8.53 37.79 1.68
C ASP A 440 9.43 36.59 1.38
N PHE A 441 10.52 36.81 0.64
CA PHE A 441 11.44 35.74 0.25
C PHE A 441 12.13 35.11 1.47
N VAL A 442 12.24 33.78 1.44
CA VAL A 442 12.73 32.96 2.54
C VAL A 442 14.20 32.60 2.33
N TYR A 443 15.07 33.20 3.13
CA TYR A 443 16.51 32.95 3.13
C TYR A 443 16.87 31.87 4.17
N LYS A 444 17.40 30.73 3.71
CA LYS A 444 17.82 29.62 4.58
C LYS A 444 19.21 29.87 5.18
N GLY A 445 19.26 30.11 6.49
CA GLY A 445 20.49 30.32 7.26
C GLY A 445 20.99 31.77 7.31
N ARG A 446 21.44 32.18 8.51
CA ARG A 446 21.84 33.56 8.84
C ARG A 446 22.90 34.15 7.89
N LYS A 447 23.89 33.37 7.45
CA LYS A 447 24.97 33.86 6.55
C LYS A 447 24.50 34.18 5.14
N VAL A 448 23.42 33.56 4.66
CA VAL A 448 22.81 33.89 3.37
C VAL A 448 21.97 35.16 3.54
N PHE A 449 21.15 35.18 4.59
CA PHE A 449 20.36 36.36 4.97
C PHE A 449 21.22 37.61 5.22
N GLU A 450 22.40 37.53 5.82
CA GLU A 450 23.29 38.69 6.02
C GLU A 450 23.96 39.18 4.71
N LYS A 451 24.01 38.36 3.66
CA LYS A 451 24.43 38.79 2.31
C LYS A 451 23.31 39.46 1.55
N HIS A 452 22.05 39.08 1.78
CA HIS A 452 20.94 39.49 0.92
C HIS A 452 20.72 41.02 0.85
N PHE A 453 21.06 41.76 1.91
CA PHE A 453 21.04 43.23 1.93
C PHE A 453 21.92 43.89 0.83
N GLN A 454 22.92 43.17 0.31
CA GLN A 454 23.80 43.59 -0.77
C GLN A 454 23.40 43.02 -2.14
N GLU A 455 22.41 42.12 -2.20
CA GLU A 455 21.92 41.53 -3.45
C GLU A 455 21.07 42.52 -4.26
N SER A 456 21.06 42.32 -5.58
CA SER A 456 20.28 43.13 -6.52
C SER A 456 18.78 43.15 -6.19
N ARG A 457 18.22 42.04 -5.67
CA ARG A 457 16.81 41.93 -5.25
C ARG A 457 16.47 42.88 -4.10
N HIS A 458 17.28 42.92 -3.05
CA HIS A 458 17.06 43.83 -1.92
C HIS A 458 17.32 45.29 -2.32
N ALA A 459 18.38 45.55 -3.09
CA ALA A 459 18.66 46.87 -3.63
C ALA A 459 17.56 47.40 -4.56
N PHE A 460 16.87 46.52 -5.30
CA PHE A 460 15.69 46.86 -6.10
C PHE A 460 14.46 47.13 -5.23
N GLY A 461 14.19 46.31 -4.20
CA GLY A 461 13.10 46.53 -3.24
C GLY A 461 13.23 47.90 -2.53
N MET A 462 14.42 48.21 -2.00
CA MET A 462 14.71 49.53 -1.41
C MET A 462 14.50 50.68 -2.40
N ARG A 463 14.94 50.52 -3.66
CA ARG A 463 14.72 51.51 -4.73
C ARG A 463 13.23 51.71 -5.05
N ALA A 464 12.44 50.63 -5.07
CA ALA A 464 10.99 50.70 -5.29
C ALA A 464 10.25 51.42 -4.15
N LEU A 465 10.73 51.28 -2.91
CA LEU A 465 10.24 52.03 -1.74
C LEU A 465 10.68 53.51 -1.72
N GLY A 466 11.53 53.94 -2.66
CA GLY A 466 12.08 55.30 -2.71
C GLY A 466 13.19 55.56 -1.67
N LEU A 467 13.80 54.50 -1.12
CA LEU A 467 14.86 54.60 -0.11
C LEU A 467 16.23 54.26 -0.72
N PRO A 468 17.31 54.99 -0.36
CA PRO A 468 18.64 54.67 -0.84
C PRO A 468 19.18 53.45 -0.08
N ASN A 469 19.73 52.45 -0.80
CA ASN A 469 20.38 51.30 -0.16
C ASN A 469 21.75 51.73 0.41
N THR A 470 21.75 52.21 1.65
CA THR A 470 22.94 52.63 2.40
C THR A 470 23.10 51.76 3.65
N PRO A 471 24.32 51.59 4.21
CA PRO A 471 24.57 50.61 5.29
C PRO A 471 23.78 50.86 6.58
N GLN A 472 23.18 52.05 6.76
CA GLN A 472 22.27 52.36 7.85
C GLN A 472 20.96 51.54 7.81
N PHE A 473 20.54 51.05 6.64
CA PHE A 473 19.34 50.22 6.46
C PHE A 473 19.62 48.71 6.53
N ARG A 474 20.85 48.31 6.88
CA ARG A 474 21.20 46.91 7.10
C ARG A 474 20.38 46.31 8.26
N ASP A 475 20.05 45.02 8.14
CA ASP A 475 19.27 44.25 9.11
C ASP A 475 17.80 44.69 9.26
N VAL A 476 17.32 45.65 8.45
CA VAL A 476 15.90 46.03 8.37
C VAL A 476 15.18 45.12 7.37
N THR A 477 14.25 44.29 7.86
CA THR A 477 13.42 43.39 7.02
C THR A 477 12.06 43.98 6.66
N ARG A 478 11.50 44.82 7.53
CA ARG A 478 10.13 45.31 7.42
C ARG A 478 10.05 46.64 6.69
N ILE A 479 9.01 46.76 5.86
CA ILE A 479 8.76 47.99 5.09
C ILE A 479 8.41 49.16 6.02
N GLN A 480 7.66 48.90 7.10
CA GLN A 480 7.28 49.92 8.08
C GLN A 480 8.51 50.46 8.86
N ASP A 481 9.39 49.56 9.31
CA ASP A 481 10.60 49.92 10.05
C ASP A 481 11.60 50.70 9.18
N ALA A 482 11.69 50.37 7.88
CA ALA A 482 12.51 51.10 6.91
C ALA A 482 12.06 52.57 6.75
N TYR A 483 10.75 52.83 6.67
CA TYR A 483 10.23 54.21 6.63
C TYR A 483 10.44 54.95 7.96
N ALA A 484 10.20 54.30 9.10
CA ALA A 484 10.45 54.90 10.41
C ALA A 484 11.92 55.30 10.62
N LEU A 485 12.86 54.46 10.16
CA LEU A 485 14.29 54.74 10.19
C LEU A 485 14.68 55.86 9.21
N ALA A 486 14.13 55.86 7.99
CA ALA A 486 14.37 56.91 6.99
C ALA A 486 13.95 58.29 7.50
N ASP A 487 12.79 58.40 8.15
CA ASP A 487 12.33 59.67 8.72
C ASP A 487 13.13 60.10 9.96
N LYS A 488 13.62 59.16 10.77
CA LYS A 488 14.57 59.46 11.85
C LYS A 488 15.88 60.03 11.30
N LEU A 489 16.45 59.42 10.24
CA LEU A 489 17.65 59.92 9.56
C LEU A 489 17.43 61.29 8.90
N ARG A 490 16.27 61.51 8.26
CA ARG A 490 15.89 62.83 7.69
C ARG A 490 15.78 63.92 8.76
N ARG A 491 15.24 63.61 9.94
CA ARG A 491 15.18 64.55 11.09
C ARG A 491 16.58 64.85 11.63
N GLN A 492 17.40 63.82 11.83
CA GLN A 492 18.78 63.99 12.33
C GLN A 492 19.63 64.82 11.36
N LYS A 493 19.58 64.54 10.05
CA LYS A 493 20.30 65.35 9.06
C LYS A 493 19.79 66.79 9.01
N ARG A 494 18.47 67.03 9.14
CA ARG A 494 17.93 68.39 9.21
C ARG A 494 18.46 69.17 10.42
N LEU A 495 18.58 68.52 11.58
CA LEU A 495 19.15 69.16 12.77
C LEU A 495 20.62 69.54 12.54
N GLN A 496 21.44 68.63 12.00
CA GLN A 496 22.85 68.90 11.70
C GLN A 496 23.02 70.02 10.65
N ASN A 497 22.21 70.03 9.59
CA ASN A 497 22.25 71.09 8.57
C ASN A 497 21.89 72.47 9.14
N VAL A 498 20.96 72.55 10.09
CA VAL A 498 20.60 73.83 10.77
C VAL A 498 21.70 74.26 11.75
N GLU A 499 22.48 73.32 12.29
CA GLU A 499 23.61 73.61 13.18
C GLU A 499 24.87 74.09 12.41
N GLU A 500 24.95 73.87 11.09
CA GLU A 500 26.05 74.32 10.22
C GLU A 500 25.78 75.64 9.45
N ASP A 501 24.54 75.90 8.98
CA ASP A 501 24.24 77.06 8.09
C ASP A 501 23.91 78.38 8.83
N ASP A 502 23.48 78.35 10.10
CA ASP A 502 22.78 79.50 10.73
C ASP A 502 23.65 80.45 11.59
N THR A 503 24.99 80.29 11.65
CA THR A 503 25.88 81.20 12.39
C THR A 503 27.06 81.72 11.56
N VAL A 504 26.82 82.78 10.78
CA VAL A 504 27.88 83.67 10.28
C VAL A 504 27.97 84.87 11.21
N GLU A 505 29.08 84.96 11.95
CA GLU A 505 29.41 86.11 12.79
C GLU A 505 29.91 87.28 11.94
N VAL A 506 29.26 88.45 12.07
CA VAL A 506 29.68 89.69 11.41
C VAL A 506 29.82 90.78 12.45
N GLU A 507 31.03 91.33 12.56
CA GLU A 507 31.34 92.49 13.41
C GLU A 507 30.95 93.79 12.68
N ASP A 508 30.31 94.73 13.39
CA ASP A 508 30.04 96.06 12.87
C ASP A 508 31.26 97.01 13.00
N ASP A 509 31.23 98.17 12.32
CA ASP A 509 32.28 99.20 12.40
C ASP A 509 32.43 99.83 13.81
N GLN A 510 31.67 99.37 14.82
CA GLN A 510 31.80 99.75 16.23
C GLN A 510 32.29 98.59 17.12
N GLY A 511 32.61 97.43 16.53
CA GLY A 511 33.17 96.27 17.22
C GLY A 511 32.15 95.41 17.96
N ASN A 512 30.86 95.47 17.61
CA ASN A 512 29.86 94.55 18.13
C ASN A 512 29.62 93.40 17.14
N VAL A 513 29.74 92.17 17.62
CA VAL A 513 29.43 90.96 16.83
C VAL A 513 27.92 90.77 16.76
N SER A 514 27.39 90.51 15.57
CA SER A 514 25.99 90.17 15.36
C SER A 514 25.83 88.96 14.42
N TYR A 515 24.82 88.14 14.69
CA TYR A 515 24.49 86.94 13.90
C TYR A 515 23.40 87.28 12.90
N ILE A 516 23.65 87.04 11.60
CA ILE A 516 22.71 87.40 10.52
C ILE A 516 22.32 86.15 9.73
N GLN A 517 21.02 85.81 9.75
CA GLN A 517 20.45 84.65 9.07
C GLN A 517 20.24 84.95 7.57
N THR A 518 21.02 84.31 6.69
CA THR A 518 21.17 84.70 5.27
C THR A 518 20.14 84.05 4.34
N ALA A 519 18.88 84.53 4.41
CA ALA A 519 17.78 84.08 3.56
C ALA A 519 18.00 84.37 2.04
N HIS A 520 18.61 83.42 1.31
CA HIS A 520 18.89 83.54 -0.12
C HIS A 520 17.62 83.42 -1.00
N ALA A 521 17.07 84.57 -1.44
CA ALA A 521 15.89 84.64 -2.30
C ALA A 521 16.19 85.02 -3.76
N ARG A 522 16.09 84.05 -4.69
CA ARG A 522 16.12 84.22 -6.17
C ARG A 522 15.35 83.06 -6.83
N HIS A 523 14.53 83.23 -7.87
CA HIS A 523 13.90 84.41 -8.47
C HIS A 523 12.68 83.91 -9.30
N ILE A 524 11.62 84.72 -9.49
CA ILE A 524 10.40 84.33 -10.21
C ILE A 524 10.18 85.23 -11.44
N PRO A 525 9.97 84.70 -12.65
CA PRO A 525 9.43 85.44 -13.78
C PRO A 525 7.89 85.36 -13.80
N GLU A 526 7.22 86.51 -13.90
CA GLU A 526 5.75 86.58 -14.03
C GLU A 526 5.26 86.54 -15.49
N LYS A 527 3.92 86.62 -15.66
CA LYS A 527 3.18 86.24 -16.87
C LYS A 527 3.05 87.39 -17.88
N HIS A 528 2.92 87.04 -19.16
CA HIS A 528 2.32 87.88 -20.20
C HIS A 528 1.15 87.13 -20.88
N THR A 529 0.20 87.88 -21.46
CA THR A 529 -1.16 87.39 -21.75
C THR A 529 -1.74 87.90 -23.07
N ILE A 530 -2.56 87.04 -23.72
CA ILE A 530 -3.74 87.36 -24.57
C ILE A 530 -3.55 87.73 -26.08
N CYS A 531 -4.27 86.98 -26.95
CA CYS A 531 -4.66 87.22 -28.37
C CYS A 531 -3.56 87.38 -29.46
N SER A 532 -3.72 87.04 -30.75
CA SER A 532 -4.67 86.22 -31.58
C SER A 532 -4.13 86.15 -33.04
N GLY A 533 -4.55 85.29 -33.99
CA GLY A 533 -5.51 84.16 -34.00
C GLY A 533 -5.98 83.79 -35.44
N ALA A 534 -6.13 82.48 -35.74
CA ALA A 534 -6.50 81.86 -37.05
C ALA A 534 -5.46 82.00 -38.21
N LYS A 535 -5.25 81.02 -39.12
CA LYS A 535 -6.22 80.14 -39.82
C LYS A 535 -5.52 78.97 -40.59
N ALA A 536 -6.14 77.77 -40.66
CA ALA A 536 -6.03 76.70 -41.71
C ALA A 536 -4.65 76.10 -42.12
N CYS A 537 -4.49 74.83 -42.56
CA CYS A 537 -5.35 73.63 -42.63
C CYS A 537 -4.51 72.36 -42.95
N PHE A 538 -4.90 71.18 -42.40
CA PHE A 538 -4.48 69.80 -42.77
C PHE A 538 -2.96 69.46 -42.68
N ASP A 539 -2.51 68.29 -42.19
CA ASP A 539 -3.17 67.11 -41.58
C ASP A 539 -2.13 66.37 -40.68
N GLY A 540 -2.37 65.21 -40.03
CA GLY A 540 -3.55 64.34 -39.96
C GLY A 540 -3.25 63.01 -39.24
N MET A 541 -4.27 62.44 -38.57
CA MET A 541 -4.33 61.10 -37.91
C MET A 541 -3.26 60.74 -36.83
N GLY A 542 -3.62 60.16 -35.67
CA GLY A 542 -4.97 59.85 -35.16
C GLY A 542 -4.93 59.14 -33.79
N MET A 543 -5.13 59.89 -32.71
CA MET A 543 -5.38 59.36 -31.36
C MET A 543 -6.89 59.30 -31.06
N THR A 544 -7.31 58.36 -30.21
CA THR A 544 -8.43 58.56 -29.27
C THR A 544 -8.17 57.81 -27.95
N GLY A 545 -8.65 58.37 -26.84
CA GLY A 545 -8.54 57.80 -25.48
C GLY A 545 -9.24 58.70 -24.45
N LEU A 546 -8.93 58.50 -23.15
CA LEU A 546 -9.45 59.20 -21.94
C LEU A 546 -10.85 58.74 -21.47
N ILE A 547 -10.96 57.99 -20.36
CA ILE A 547 -11.04 58.47 -18.95
C ILE A 547 -12.25 59.41 -18.68
N VAL A 548 -13.21 58.95 -17.86
CA VAL A 548 -13.84 59.69 -16.73
C VAL A 548 -14.21 58.68 -15.61
N ASP A 549 -14.37 59.19 -14.39
CA ASP A 549 -14.41 58.51 -13.08
C ASP A 549 -15.84 58.13 -12.56
N ARG A 550 -15.88 57.34 -11.47
CA ARG A 550 -16.95 57.22 -10.44
C ARG A 550 -18.37 56.66 -10.72
N SER A 551 -18.57 55.46 -10.16
CA SER A 551 -19.47 55.14 -9.02
C SER A 551 -20.90 54.56 -9.20
N PHE A 552 -21.16 53.56 -8.34
CA PHE A 552 -22.42 53.12 -7.72
C PHE A 552 -23.45 52.19 -8.43
N THR A 553 -23.80 51.13 -7.70
CA THR A 553 -25.06 50.33 -7.68
C THR A 553 -25.45 49.33 -8.79
N ARG A 554 -25.51 48.05 -8.34
CA ARG A 554 -26.61 47.04 -8.50
C ARG A 554 -26.91 46.33 -9.84
N SER A 555 -26.81 45.00 -9.76
CA SER A 555 -27.76 43.95 -10.22
C SER A 555 -27.96 43.65 -11.72
N GLY A 556 -28.08 42.35 -12.04
CA GLY A 556 -28.38 41.77 -13.36
C GLY A 556 -27.14 41.10 -13.97
N CYS A 557 -26.91 39.79 -13.85
CA CYS A 557 -27.62 38.62 -14.40
C CYS A 557 -27.31 38.30 -15.88
N VAL A 558 -26.70 37.11 -16.07
CA VAL A 558 -26.97 36.11 -17.13
C VAL A 558 -26.23 36.22 -18.49
N SER A 559 -25.49 35.14 -18.76
CA SER A 559 -25.10 34.52 -20.05
C SER A 559 -24.03 35.15 -20.96
N MET A 560 -22.88 34.46 -21.00
CA MET A 560 -22.21 34.01 -22.24
C MET A 560 -21.82 32.54 -22.00
N THR A 561 -22.47 31.54 -22.60
CA THR A 561 -22.24 31.02 -23.96
C THR A 561 -20.78 30.70 -24.27
N TYR A 562 -20.43 29.41 -24.21
CA TYR A 562 -19.20 28.84 -24.76
C TYR A 562 -19.04 29.18 -26.25
N ASN A 563 -17.80 29.18 -26.73
CA ASN A 563 -17.50 28.82 -28.11
C ASN A 563 -16.21 27.98 -28.16
N ILE A 564 -16.25 26.91 -28.93
CA ILE A 564 -15.20 25.88 -29.01
C ILE A 564 -14.28 26.23 -30.18
N PHE A 565 -12.97 26.00 -30.01
CA PHE A 565 -12.04 25.87 -31.13
C PHE A 565 -11.25 24.56 -31.00
N GLN A 566 -11.59 23.59 -31.84
CA GLN A 566 -10.71 22.45 -32.15
C GLN A 566 -9.62 22.94 -33.11
N PHE A 567 -8.39 22.47 -32.94
CA PHE A 567 -7.46 22.29 -34.06
C PHE A 567 -6.49 21.15 -33.81
N SER A 568 -6.37 20.30 -34.83
CA SER A 568 -5.39 19.22 -35.07
C SER A 568 -5.53 18.88 -36.58
N PRO A 569 -4.56 18.28 -37.31
CA PRO A 569 -3.35 17.60 -36.86
C PRO A 569 -2.41 18.47 -36.03
#